data_AF-A0AAV5WWC6-F1
#
_entry.id   AF-A0AAV5WWC6-F1
#
_cell.length_a   1.000
_cell.length_b   1.000
_cell.length_c   1.000
_cell.angle_alpha   90.00
_cell.angle_beta   90.00
_cell.angle_gamma   90.00
#
_symmetry.space_group_name_H-M   'P 1'
#
loop_
_entity.id
_entity.type
_entity.pdbx_description
1 polymer ?
#
loop_
_entity_poly.entity_id
_entity_poly.type
_entity_poly.pdbx_seq_one_letter_code
_entity_poly.pdbx_strand_id
1 'polypeptide(L)'
;MLFEKHRPKLIYFGREEAGGKLRRNDDVEDNTDSVPEVSRLRNFDLCFYAISMLTYVTDVVSDVVVAYTHYSENRIWSAILIAVFAFVPSLILNVVAFIWMSDEDEKRKRKGKWKKMRSIICILQGGPLLYYWRALRSGIRAKRAEDKKEKRRHFLNMIASERDATLLRFFEAFMESCPQLLIQGFLLSSIAWSHDARRQFDNKVYILCASVFFSLLSVAFSISNQHRTQRFARSDKLNLLVCESVIQLLWRFGTLLSRFLVLVVLCLARTYWIVPFFAIHYLISIMHIVALQSVSIGVDGSPTVETGLILINGCIHFFAPFNMAEGQTRWRYATAYGIEVIEAAITFYIAMSDNSFTFPYKFEFLCLSAISIAIGFAFMIIYYAIFHPTKRKYRASLGKSEETDEATKLKEDENRETNIDEIEDIDSEPLENQQK
;
A
#
# COMPACT_ATOMS: atom_id res chain seq x y z
N MET A 1 11.21 -23.56 23.39
CA MET A 1 11.56 -23.45 21.95
C MET A 1 10.46 -22.68 21.21
N LEU A 2 10.23 -21.44 21.60
CA LEU A 2 9.19 -20.55 21.06
C LEU A 2 9.91 -19.34 20.46
N PHE A 3 9.46 -18.88 19.30
CA PHE A 3 10.08 -17.87 18.42
C PHE A 3 11.10 -18.40 17.43
N GLU A 4 10.66 -19.31 16.57
CA GLU A 4 11.24 -19.41 15.24
C GLU A 4 10.88 -18.13 14.46
N LYS A 5 11.79 -17.15 14.51
CA LYS A 5 11.70 -15.87 13.80
C LYS A 5 11.71 -16.14 12.30
N HIS A 6 10.52 -16.29 11.72
CA HIS A 6 10.36 -16.29 10.27
C HIS A 6 10.93 -14.98 9.73
N ARG A 7 11.98 -15.10 8.91
CA ARG A 7 12.61 -13.93 8.26
C ARG A 7 11.56 -13.31 7.34
N PRO A 8 11.23 -12.01 7.50
CA PRO A 8 10.28 -11.37 6.61
C PRO A 8 10.90 -11.33 5.21
N LYS A 9 10.21 -11.94 4.24
CA LYS A 9 10.61 -11.80 2.85
C LYS A 9 10.17 -10.41 2.40
N LEU A 10 11.13 -9.49 2.23
CA LEU A 10 10.85 -8.28 1.47
C LEU A 10 10.40 -8.69 0.07
N ILE A 11 9.48 -7.93 -0.53
CA ILE A 11 8.97 -8.17 -1.88
C ILE A 11 10.05 -7.77 -2.89
N TYR A 12 11.10 -8.57 -2.95
CA TYR A 12 11.70 -8.92 -4.22
C TYR A 12 11.00 -10.22 -4.58
N PHE A 13 10.34 -10.24 -5.74
CA PHE A 13 10.15 -11.51 -6.41
C PHE A 13 11.56 -12.08 -6.60
N GLY A 14 12.00 -12.94 -5.70
CA GLY A 14 12.97 -13.96 -6.02
C GLY A 14 12.39 -14.64 -7.24
N ARG A 15 12.93 -14.33 -8.41
CA ARG A 15 12.57 -14.96 -9.67
C ARG A 15 13.18 -16.37 -9.73
N GLU A 16 13.14 -17.08 -8.61
CA GLU A 16 13.38 -18.50 -8.47
C GLU A 16 11.99 -19.08 -8.24
N GLU A 17 11.23 -19.32 -9.30
CA GLU A 17 10.71 -20.66 -9.56
C GLU A 17 10.33 -20.81 -11.05
N ALA A 18 11.15 -20.30 -11.97
CA ALA A 18 10.96 -20.57 -13.40
C ALA A 18 11.31 -22.03 -13.82
N GLY A 19 11.60 -22.92 -12.87
CA GLY A 19 12.00 -24.31 -13.10
C GLY A 19 11.22 -25.39 -12.32
N GLY A 20 10.29 -25.03 -11.44
CA GLY A 20 9.50 -26.01 -10.69
C GLY A 20 8.29 -26.49 -11.50
N LYS A 21 8.23 -27.80 -11.80
CA LYS A 21 7.05 -28.45 -12.38
C LYS A 21 5.81 -28.15 -11.52
N LEU A 22 4.93 -27.24 -11.95
CA LEU A 22 3.56 -27.20 -11.44
C LEU A 22 2.86 -28.49 -11.91
N ARG A 23 2.58 -29.40 -10.96
CA ARG A 23 1.64 -30.50 -11.19
C ARG A 23 0.26 -29.87 -11.35
N ARG A 24 -0.34 -30.17 -12.50
CA ARG A 24 -1.69 -29.81 -12.90
C ARG A 24 -2.65 -30.77 -12.20
N ASN A 25 -3.40 -30.30 -11.22
CA ASN A 25 -4.68 -30.91 -10.87
C ASN A 25 -5.73 -30.00 -11.51
N ASP A 26 -6.39 -30.55 -12.53
CA ASP A 26 -7.52 -29.94 -13.21
C ASP A 26 -8.77 -30.18 -12.36
N ASP A 27 -8.98 -29.34 -11.33
CA ASP A 27 -10.27 -29.17 -10.67
C ASP A 27 -10.67 -27.70 -10.84
N VAL A 28 -11.83 -27.46 -11.46
CA VAL A 28 -12.39 -26.13 -11.69
C VAL A 28 -12.94 -25.59 -10.36
N GLU A 29 -12.05 -25.29 -9.41
CA GLU A 29 -12.35 -24.35 -8.34
C GLU A 29 -12.15 -22.93 -8.89
N ASP A 30 -13.11 -22.03 -8.59
CA ASP A 30 -13.03 -20.59 -8.87
C ASP A 30 -11.86 -19.98 -8.10
N ASN A 31 -10.67 -20.14 -8.67
CA ASN A 31 -9.41 -19.70 -8.12
C ASN A 31 -9.28 -18.18 -8.32
N THR A 32 -9.88 -17.43 -7.38
CA THR A 32 -9.73 -15.97 -7.19
C THR A 32 -8.28 -15.50 -7.03
N ASP A 33 -7.33 -16.43 -6.92
CA ASP A 33 -5.88 -16.20 -6.73
C ASP A 33 -5.02 -16.52 -7.98
N SER A 34 -5.62 -16.93 -9.11
CA SER A 34 -4.84 -17.16 -10.33
C SER A 34 -4.38 -15.84 -10.97
N VAL A 35 -3.08 -15.74 -11.29
CA VAL A 35 -2.55 -14.62 -12.10
C VAL A 35 -3.40 -14.56 -13.39
N PRO A 36 -4.05 -13.41 -13.68
CA PRO A 36 -5.06 -13.33 -14.72
C PRO A 36 -4.56 -13.97 -16.01
N GLU A 37 -5.42 -14.75 -16.66
CA GLU A 37 -5.07 -15.41 -17.89
C GLU A 37 -4.57 -14.38 -18.91
N VAL A 38 -3.46 -14.73 -19.57
CA VAL A 38 -2.76 -13.87 -20.54
C VAL A 38 -3.67 -13.51 -21.75
N SER A 39 -4.82 -14.17 -21.87
CA SER A 39 -5.88 -13.90 -22.85
C SER A 39 -6.59 -12.56 -22.64
N ARG A 40 -6.58 -11.97 -21.42
CA ARG A 40 -7.38 -10.78 -21.09
C ARG A 40 -6.71 -9.42 -21.28
N LEU A 41 -5.49 -9.33 -21.83
CA LEU A 41 -4.79 -8.04 -21.97
C LEU A 41 -5.49 -7.13 -23.00
N ARG A 42 -6.27 -6.15 -22.56
CA ARG A 42 -7.03 -5.24 -23.45
C ARG A 42 -6.13 -4.13 -23.98
N ASN A 43 -6.48 -3.53 -25.13
CA ASN A 43 -5.74 -2.36 -25.64
C ASN A 43 -5.89 -1.16 -24.70
N PHE A 44 -7.04 -1.09 -24.03
CA PHE A 44 -7.34 -0.12 -22.99
C PHE A 44 -6.32 -0.15 -21.84
N ASP A 45 -5.89 -1.34 -21.40
CA ASP A 45 -4.91 -1.52 -20.33
C ASP A 45 -3.55 -0.89 -20.70
N LEU A 46 -3.17 -0.93 -21.98
CA LEU A 46 -1.93 -0.31 -22.48
C LEU A 46 -2.03 1.23 -22.54
N CYS A 47 -3.23 1.76 -22.79
CA CYS A 47 -3.48 3.20 -22.80
C CYS A 47 -3.22 3.81 -21.41
N PHE A 48 -3.58 3.10 -20.33
CA PHE A 48 -3.30 3.57 -18.98
C PHE A 48 -1.83 3.81 -18.70
N TYR A 49 -0.90 3.02 -19.26
CA TYR A 49 0.53 3.32 -19.09
C TYR A 49 0.94 4.62 -19.81
N ALA A 50 0.34 4.93 -20.95
CA ALA A 50 0.57 6.20 -21.64
C ALA A 50 0.01 7.39 -20.84
N ILE A 51 -1.19 7.24 -20.29
CA ILE A 51 -1.80 8.22 -19.39
C ILE A 51 -0.93 8.42 -18.14
N SER A 52 -0.44 7.34 -17.52
CA SER A 52 0.45 7.41 -16.34
C SER A 52 1.77 8.11 -16.62
N MET A 53 2.33 7.95 -17.82
CA MET A 53 3.52 8.72 -18.22
C MET A 53 3.19 10.21 -18.38
N LEU A 54 2.03 10.55 -18.95
CA LEU A 54 1.60 11.93 -19.08
C LEU A 54 1.33 12.57 -17.72
N THR A 55 0.64 11.88 -16.81
CA THR A 55 0.37 12.41 -15.47
C THR A 55 1.64 12.63 -14.66
N TYR A 56 2.65 11.77 -14.82
CA TYR A 56 3.97 11.99 -14.20
C TYR A 56 4.64 13.28 -14.70
N VAL A 57 4.61 13.54 -16.01
CA VAL A 57 5.17 14.79 -16.56
C VAL A 57 4.39 16.00 -16.06
N THR A 58 3.05 15.91 -16.02
CA THR A 58 2.21 16.97 -15.49
C THR A 58 2.50 17.26 -14.01
N ASP A 59 2.78 16.23 -13.22
CA ASP A 59 3.15 16.35 -11.80
C ASP A 59 4.40 17.25 -11.65
N VAL A 60 5.50 16.86 -12.30
CA VAL A 60 6.77 17.62 -12.28
C VAL A 60 6.58 19.08 -12.72
N VAL A 61 5.77 19.31 -13.77
CA VAL A 61 5.46 20.66 -14.23
C VAL A 61 4.65 21.42 -13.17
N SER A 62 3.68 20.76 -12.54
CA SER A 62 2.84 21.36 -11.51
C SER A 62 3.64 21.76 -10.27
N ASP A 63 4.62 20.96 -9.84
CA ASP A 63 5.49 21.29 -8.71
C ASP A 63 6.32 22.54 -8.97
N VAL A 64 6.87 22.68 -10.19
CA VAL A 64 7.62 23.87 -10.61
C VAL A 64 6.70 25.09 -10.65
N VAL A 65 5.49 24.95 -11.19
CA VAL A 65 4.50 26.04 -11.26
C VAL A 65 4.08 26.48 -9.86
N VAL A 66 3.83 25.54 -8.95
CA VAL A 66 3.46 25.85 -7.56
C VAL A 66 4.61 26.57 -6.85
N ALA A 67 5.85 26.06 -6.94
CA ALA A 67 7.02 26.71 -6.36
C ALA A 67 7.21 28.15 -6.90
N TYR A 68 7.06 28.33 -8.21
CA TYR A 68 7.14 29.65 -8.85
C TYR A 68 6.01 30.59 -8.40
N THR A 69 4.79 30.08 -8.26
CA THR A 69 3.63 30.87 -7.80
C THR A 69 3.88 31.39 -6.39
N HIS A 70 4.37 30.54 -5.47
CA HIS A 70 4.74 30.99 -4.12
C HIS A 70 5.89 32.01 -4.12
N TYR A 71 6.85 31.88 -5.03
CA TYR A 71 7.92 32.86 -5.20
C TYR A 71 7.37 34.21 -5.67
N SER A 72 6.47 34.21 -6.65
CA SER A 72 5.85 35.42 -7.18
C SER A 72 4.96 36.16 -6.16
N GLU A 73 4.36 35.42 -5.22
CA GLU A 73 3.56 35.96 -4.12
C GLU A 73 4.40 36.41 -2.90
N ASN A 74 5.72 36.58 -3.05
CA ASN A 74 6.67 36.95 -1.99
C ASN A 74 6.73 35.97 -0.80
N ARG A 75 6.26 34.73 -0.95
CA ARG A 75 6.34 33.66 0.07
C ARG A 75 7.59 32.80 -0.14
N ILE A 76 8.75 33.42 0.03
CA ILE A 76 10.06 32.82 -0.32
C ILE A 76 10.31 31.51 0.43
N TRP A 77 10.03 31.45 1.73
CA TRP A 77 10.24 30.23 2.53
C TRP A 77 9.37 29.07 2.06
N SER A 78 8.09 29.31 1.76
CA SER A 78 7.20 28.28 1.21
C SER A 78 7.67 27.81 -0.16
N ALA A 79 8.11 28.73 -1.03
CA ALA A 79 8.64 28.41 -2.34
C ALA A 79 9.89 27.51 -2.25
N ILE A 80 10.84 27.85 -1.37
CA ILE A 80 12.05 27.05 -1.13
C ILE A 80 11.67 25.67 -0.60
N LEU A 81 10.79 25.57 0.40
CA LEU A 81 10.40 24.30 0.96
C LEU A 81 9.70 23.40 -0.07
N ILE A 82 8.77 23.93 -0.86
CA ILE A 82 8.08 23.17 -1.91
C ILE A 82 9.09 22.70 -2.97
N ALA A 83 10.03 23.56 -3.39
CA ALA A 83 11.07 23.18 -4.35
C ALA A 83 12.00 22.09 -3.80
N VAL A 84 12.36 22.16 -2.51
CA VAL A 84 13.18 21.13 -1.84
C VAL A 84 12.41 19.81 -1.76
N PHE A 85 11.14 19.83 -1.37
CA PHE A 85 10.29 18.64 -1.31
C PHE A 85 9.94 18.08 -2.68
N ALA A 86 10.05 18.83 -3.77
CA ALA A 86 9.95 18.30 -5.12
C ALA A 86 11.28 17.68 -5.59
N PHE A 87 12.39 18.40 -5.39
CA PHE A 87 13.67 17.99 -5.96
C PHE A 87 14.33 16.83 -5.21
N VAL A 88 14.35 16.86 -3.87
CA VAL A 88 15.10 15.87 -3.06
C VAL A 88 14.49 14.47 -3.16
N PRO A 89 13.16 14.28 -2.99
CA PRO A 89 12.53 12.98 -3.21
C PRO A 89 12.72 12.46 -4.63
N SER A 90 12.54 13.30 -5.65
CA SER A 90 12.77 12.92 -7.05
C SER A 90 14.20 12.37 -7.25
N LEU A 91 15.22 13.01 -6.67
CA LEU A 91 16.60 12.52 -6.72
C LEU A 91 16.73 11.13 -6.06
N ILE A 92 16.20 10.96 -4.84
CA ILE A 92 16.26 9.71 -4.09
C ILE A 92 15.59 8.57 -4.87
N LEU A 93 14.39 8.82 -5.41
CA LEU A 93 13.63 7.82 -6.16
C LEU A 93 14.31 7.42 -7.45
N ASN A 94 14.97 8.37 -8.12
CA ASN A 94 15.75 8.07 -9.31
C ASN A 94 16.99 7.22 -9.02
N VAL A 95 17.64 7.43 -7.87
CA VAL A 95 18.72 6.55 -7.39
C VAL A 95 18.18 5.14 -7.11
N VAL A 96 17.06 5.01 -6.41
CA VAL A 96 16.42 3.72 -6.14
C VAL A 96 16.05 3.00 -7.43
N ALA A 97 15.39 3.70 -8.36
CA ALA A 97 15.03 3.18 -9.68
C ALA A 97 16.26 2.69 -10.47
N PHE A 98 17.36 3.45 -10.42
CA PHE A 98 18.61 3.08 -11.07
C PHE A 98 19.24 1.81 -10.49
N ILE A 99 19.24 1.69 -9.16
CA ILE A 99 19.75 0.52 -8.45
C ILE A 99 18.96 -0.73 -8.83
N TRP A 100 17.62 -0.65 -8.79
CA TRP A 100 16.75 -1.76 -9.18
C TRP A 100 16.97 -2.19 -10.63
N MET A 101 17.10 -1.23 -11.55
CA MET A 101 17.39 -1.54 -12.95
C MET A 101 18.79 -2.15 -13.16
N SER A 102 19.77 -1.74 -12.34
CA SER A 102 21.14 -2.25 -12.41
C SER A 102 21.20 -3.70 -11.94
N ASP A 103 20.55 -4.04 -10.83
CA ASP A 103 20.42 -5.40 -10.32
C ASP A 103 19.75 -6.33 -11.35
N GLU A 104 18.69 -5.85 -12.02
CA GLU A 104 18.05 -6.62 -13.09
C GLU A 104 18.94 -6.86 -14.32
N ASP A 105 19.75 -5.86 -14.70
CA ASP A 105 20.62 -5.96 -15.87
C ASP A 105 21.80 -6.90 -15.62
N GLU A 106 22.28 -6.96 -14.38
CA GLU A 106 23.30 -7.92 -13.92
C GLU A 106 22.76 -9.36 -13.99
N LYS A 107 21.58 -9.60 -13.42
CA LYS A 107 20.87 -10.91 -13.49
C LYS A 107 20.60 -11.36 -14.93
N ARG A 108 20.45 -10.42 -15.87
CA ARG A 108 20.15 -10.70 -17.29
C ARG A 108 21.37 -10.59 -18.21
N LYS A 109 22.59 -10.39 -17.68
CA LYS A 109 23.85 -10.24 -18.44
C LYS A 109 23.74 -9.27 -19.63
N ARG A 110 23.08 -8.13 -19.45
CA ARG A 110 22.83 -7.15 -20.54
C ARG A 110 24.05 -6.24 -20.81
N LYS A 111 24.28 -5.90 -22.08
CA LYS A 111 25.44 -5.11 -22.56
C LYS A 111 25.45 -3.65 -22.04
N GLY A 112 26.66 -3.12 -21.79
CA GLY A 112 26.89 -1.82 -21.14
C GLY A 112 26.37 -0.55 -21.84
N LYS A 113 26.15 -0.54 -23.16
CA LYS A 113 25.60 0.66 -23.86
C LYS A 113 24.19 1.03 -23.36
N TRP A 114 23.35 0.03 -23.13
CA TRP A 114 21.99 0.25 -22.60
C TRP A 114 22.00 0.67 -21.12
N LYS A 115 23.01 0.24 -20.35
CA LYS A 115 23.23 0.67 -18.97
C LYS A 115 23.57 2.16 -18.89
N LYS A 116 24.46 2.65 -19.78
CA LYS A 116 24.81 4.09 -19.86
C LYS A 116 23.59 4.95 -20.21
N MET A 117 22.79 4.55 -21.21
CA MET A 117 21.60 5.31 -21.60
C MET A 117 20.56 5.40 -20.47
N ARG A 118 20.31 4.30 -19.74
CA ARG A 118 19.40 4.31 -18.58
C ARG A 118 19.93 5.15 -17.41
N SER A 119 21.24 5.11 -17.17
CA SER A 119 21.88 5.95 -16.16
C SER A 119 21.62 7.43 -16.44
N ILE A 120 21.79 7.86 -17.71
CA ILE A 120 21.53 9.24 -18.14
C ILE A 120 20.06 9.63 -17.93
N ILE A 121 19.12 8.74 -18.23
CA ILE A 121 17.69 9.02 -18.06
C ILE A 121 17.30 9.09 -16.57
N CYS A 122 17.89 8.27 -15.70
CA CYS A 122 17.72 8.40 -14.25
C CYS A 122 18.35 9.70 -13.71
N ILE A 123 19.47 10.15 -14.27
CA ILE A 123 20.07 11.45 -13.93
C ILE A 123 19.13 12.60 -14.34
N LEU A 124 18.45 12.47 -15.48
CA LEU A 124 17.39 13.37 -15.95
C LEU A 124 16.05 13.19 -15.23
N GLN A 125 16.05 12.55 -14.05
CA GLN A 125 14.88 12.31 -13.21
C GLN A 125 13.76 11.44 -13.84
N GLY A 126 14.01 10.78 -14.97
CA GLY A 126 13.02 9.98 -15.71
C GLY A 126 12.87 8.52 -15.26
N GLY A 127 13.27 8.17 -14.04
CA GLY A 127 13.26 6.80 -13.50
C GLY A 127 11.88 6.14 -13.57
N PRO A 128 10.82 6.73 -12.99
CA PRO A 128 9.46 6.18 -13.08
C PRO A 128 8.96 6.04 -14.53
N LEU A 129 9.24 7.02 -15.39
CA LEU A 129 8.89 6.97 -16.82
C LEU A 129 9.49 5.76 -17.53
N LEU A 130 10.75 5.40 -17.21
CA LEU A 130 11.39 4.21 -17.76
C LEU A 130 10.65 2.93 -17.38
N TYR A 131 10.13 2.82 -16.15
CA TYR A 131 9.38 1.65 -15.72
C TYR A 131 8.03 1.55 -16.44
N TYR A 132 7.30 2.65 -16.59
CA TYR A 132 6.06 2.68 -17.38
C TYR A 132 6.31 2.34 -18.85
N TRP A 133 7.37 2.88 -19.45
CA TRP A 133 7.78 2.52 -20.81
C TRP A 133 8.11 1.03 -20.95
N ARG A 134 8.81 0.45 -19.95
CA ARG A 134 9.14 -0.98 -19.93
C ARG A 134 7.90 -1.85 -19.77
N ALA A 135 6.93 -1.44 -18.95
CA ALA A 135 5.64 -2.11 -18.81
C ALA A 135 4.89 -2.09 -20.16
N LEU A 136 4.74 -0.92 -20.77
CA LEU A 136 4.08 -0.73 -22.07
C LEU A 136 4.72 -1.58 -23.18
N ARG A 137 6.06 -1.53 -23.31
CA ARG A 137 6.79 -2.33 -24.30
C ARG A 137 6.63 -3.83 -24.07
N SER A 138 6.60 -4.27 -22.82
CA SER A 138 6.41 -5.68 -22.48
C SER A 138 4.97 -6.12 -22.76
N GLY A 139 3.98 -5.27 -22.52
CA GLY A 139 2.58 -5.51 -22.87
C GLY A 139 2.36 -5.62 -24.38
N ILE A 140 2.97 -4.74 -25.19
CA ILE A 140 2.90 -4.83 -26.66
C ILE A 140 3.54 -6.13 -27.17
N ARG A 141 4.68 -6.54 -26.59
CA ARG A 141 5.34 -7.82 -26.93
C ARG A 141 4.52 -9.03 -26.50
N ALA A 142 3.85 -8.98 -25.36
CA ALA A 142 2.93 -10.03 -24.93
C ALA A 142 1.74 -10.19 -25.89
N LYS A 143 1.33 -9.15 -26.61
CA LYS A 143 0.28 -9.27 -27.64
C LYS A 143 0.77 -9.85 -28.95
N ARG A 144 2.00 -9.51 -29.35
CA ARG A 144 2.58 -9.99 -30.61
C ARG A 144 3.16 -11.39 -30.52
N ALA A 145 3.36 -11.93 -29.32
CA ALA A 145 3.89 -13.28 -29.14
C ALA A 145 2.82 -14.33 -29.46
N GLU A 146 3.15 -15.25 -30.37
CA GLU A 146 2.28 -16.36 -30.77
C GLU A 146 2.39 -17.55 -29.78
N ASP A 147 3.59 -17.82 -29.25
CA ASP A 147 3.83 -18.90 -28.29
C ASP A 147 3.27 -18.54 -26.89
N LYS A 148 2.47 -19.45 -26.31
CA LYS A 148 1.89 -19.34 -24.96
C LYS A 148 2.96 -19.10 -23.88
N LYS A 149 4.12 -19.74 -23.98
CA LYS A 149 5.19 -19.62 -22.98
C LYS A 149 5.85 -18.24 -23.03
N GLU A 150 6.11 -17.74 -24.23
CA GLU A 150 6.65 -16.41 -24.45
C GLU A 150 5.64 -15.31 -24.06
N LYS A 151 4.36 -15.50 -24.39
CA LYS A 151 3.26 -14.63 -24.00
C LYS A 151 3.22 -14.44 -22.48
N ARG A 152 3.23 -15.55 -21.73
CA ARG A 152 3.25 -15.54 -20.25
C ARG A 152 4.49 -14.85 -19.70
N ARG A 153 5.67 -15.09 -20.28
CA ARG A 153 6.91 -14.44 -19.86
C ARG A 153 6.84 -12.92 -20.01
N HIS A 154 6.35 -12.41 -21.13
CA HIS A 154 6.21 -10.96 -21.35
C HIS A 154 5.16 -10.33 -20.46
N PHE A 155 4.05 -11.02 -20.21
CA PHE A 155 3.02 -10.59 -19.28
C PHE A 155 3.52 -10.47 -17.84
N LEU A 156 4.28 -11.45 -17.36
CA LEU A 156 4.89 -11.38 -16.02
C LEU A 156 5.91 -10.24 -15.91
N ASN A 157 6.71 -10.01 -16.95
CA ASN A 157 7.63 -8.86 -16.97
C ASN A 157 6.89 -7.51 -16.99
N MET A 158 5.71 -7.44 -17.61
CA MET A 158 4.86 -6.25 -17.61
C MET A 158 4.36 -5.95 -16.19
N ILE A 159 3.75 -6.93 -15.53
CA ILE A 159 3.25 -6.80 -14.14
C ILE A 159 4.38 -6.42 -13.17
N ALA A 160 5.56 -7.04 -13.31
CA ALA A 160 6.70 -6.71 -12.47
C ALA A 160 7.16 -5.25 -12.66
N SER A 161 7.21 -4.77 -13.91
CA SER A 161 7.60 -3.39 -14.21
C SER A 161 6.54 -2.38 -13.73
N GLU A 162 5.26 -2.72 -13.84
CA GLU A 162 4.15 -1.91 -13.32
C GLU A 162 4.21 -1.79 -11.80
N ARG A 163 4.40 -2.92 -11.10
CA ARG A 163 4.54 -2.95 -9.64
C ARG A 163 5.66 -2.02 -9.17
N ASP A 164 6.83 -2.10 -9.79
CA ASP A 164 7.98 -1.29 -9.41
C ASP A 164 7.72 0.21 -9.70
N ALA A 165 7.05 0.54 -10.82
CA ALA A 165 6.61 1.92 -11.10
C ALA A 165 5.63 2.45 -10.04
N THR A 166 4.62 1.65 -9.68
CA THR A 166 3.63 2.03 -8.66
C THR A 166 4.25 2.21 -7.28
N LEU A 167 5.28 1.42 -6.96
CA LEU A 167 6.01 1.54 -5.70
C LEU A 167 6.83 2.83 -5.63
N LEU A 168 7.50 3.22 -6.72
CA LEU A 168 8.19 4.51 -6.80
C LEU A 168 7.22 5.68 -6.65
N ARG A 169 6.07 5.64 -7.34
CA ARG A 169 5.02 6.66 -7.23
C ARG A 169 4.42 6.73 -5.83
N PHE A 170 4.29 5.59 -5.16
CA PHE A 170 3.87 5.53 -3.76
C PHE A 170 4.89 6.22 -2.83
N PHE A 171 6.18 6.00 -3.02
CA PHE A 171 7.22 6.69 -2.24
C PHE A 171 7.23 8.20 -2.50
N GLU A 172 7.08 8.61 -3.77
CA GLU A 172 6.95 10.02 -4.18
C GLU A 172 5.80 10.72 -3.44
N ALA A 173 4.62 10.12 -3.44
CA ALA A 173 3.45 10.68 -2.76
C ALA A 173 3.69 10.98 -1.27
N PHE A 174 4.56 10.21 -0.59
CA PHE A 174 4.86 10.41 0.83
C PHE A 174 6.05 11.32 1.10
N MET A 175 7.07 11.26 0.25
CA MET A 175 8.30 12.04 0.44
C MET A 175 8.15 13.46 -0.10
N GLU A 176 7.27 13.68 -1.08
CA GLU A 176 7.01 14.95 -1.73
C GLU A 176 5.61 15.47 -1.40
N SER A 177 4.55 14.75 -1.82
CA SER A 177 3.19 15.30 -1.77
C SER A 177 2.66 15.48 -0.34
N CYS A 178 2.98 14.58 0.61
CA CYS A 178 2.57 14.73 2.01
C CYS A 178 3.19 15.95 2.72
N PRO A 179 4.52 16.19 2.67
CA PRO A 179 5.11 17.42 3.17
C PRO A 179 4.57 18.69 2.49
N GLN A 180 4.40 18.67 1.17
CA GLN A 180 3.79 19.80 0.45
C GLN A 180 2.34 20.06 0.92
N LEU A 181 1.55 19.01 1.11
CA LEU A 181 0.19 19.09 1.63
C LEU A 181 0.16 19.66 3.04
N LEU A 182 1.13 19.33 3.90
CA LEU A 182 1.30 19.92 5.23
C LEU A 182 1.57 21.44 5.14
N ILE A 183 2.42 21.88 4.22
CA ILE A 183 2.67 23.31 3.97
C ILE A 183 1.39 24.00 3.48
N GLN A 184 0.65 23.38 2.56
CA GLN A 184 -0.63 23.89 2.06
C GLN A 184 -1.67 24.01 3.18
N GLY A 185 -1.75 23.01 4.07
CA GLY A 185 -2.60 23.03 5.25
C GLY A 185 -2.25 24.17 6.21
N PHE A 186 -0.97 24.34 6.51
CA PHE A 186 -0.48 25.47 7.31
C PHE A 186 -0.85 26.82 6.69
N LEU A 187 -0.63 26.99 5.38
CA LEU A 187 -0.95 28.25 4.69
C LEU A 187 -2.45 28.52 4.68
N LEU A 188 -3.28 27.52 4.34
CA LEU A 188 -4.73 27.61 4.38
C LEU A 188 -5.22 28.05 5.77
N SER A 189 -4.70 27.42 6.82
CA SER A 189 -5.03 27.77 8.20
C SER A 189 -4.52 29.17 8.59
N SER A 190 -3.36 29.61 8.10
CA SER A 190 -2.87 30.98 8.33
C SER A 190 -3.71 32.06 7.63
N ILE A 191 -4.24 31.76 6.44
CA ILE A 191 -5.18 32.63 5.73
C ILE A 191 -6.49 32.72 6.52
N ALA A 192 -7.01 31.57 6.97
CA ALA A 192 -8.20 31.51 7.81
C ALA A 192 -8.01 32.26 9.13
N TRP A 193 -6.81 32.21 9.73
CA TRP A 193 -6.47 33.01 10.91
C TRP A 193 -6.55 34.52 10.64
N SER A 194 -5.98 34.97 9.52
CA SER A 194 -5.92 36.40 9.19
C SER A 194 -7.27 36.99 8.79
N HIS A 195 -8.27 36.14 8.54
CA HIS A 195 -9.62 36.56 8.21
C HIS A 195 -10.37 36.97 9.48
N ASP A 196 -10.89 38.20 9.52
CA ASP A 196 -11.75 38.66 10.62
C ASP A 196 -12.96 37.73 10.72
N ALA A 197 -13.22 37.16 11.90
CA ALA A 197 -14.29 36.19 12.16
C ALA A 197 -15.70 36.72 11.78
N ARG A 198 -15.83 38.02 11.52
CA ARG A 198 -17.05 38.69 11.06
C ARG A 198 -17.21 38.78 9.54
N ARG A 199 -16.19 38.43 8.74
CA ARG A 199 -16.28 38.39 7.27
C ARG A 199 -16.59 36.97 6.82
N GLN A 200 -17.55 36.81 5.90
CA GLN A 200 -17.84 35.52 5.27
C GLN A 200 -16.58 34.99 4.57
N PHE A 201 -16.37 33.67 4.62
CA PHE A 201 -15.29 33.03 3.90
C PHE A 201 -15.51 33.21 2.38
N ASP A 202 -14.47 33.64 1.68
CA ASP A 202 -14.49 33.67 0.21
C ASP A 202 -14.65 32.22 -0.33
N ASN A 203 -15.32 32.06 -1.46
CA ASN A 203 -15.49 30.79 -2.17
C ASN A 203 -14.14 30.07 -2.39
N LYS A 204 -13.05 30.84 -2.49
CA LYS A 204 -11.67 30.34 -2.59
C LYS A 204 -11.25 29.45 -1.43
N VAL A 205 -11.67 29.74 -0.19
CA VAL A 205 -11.33 28.94 0.99
C VAL A 205 -11.97 27.56 0.91
N TYR A 206 -13.24 27.49 0.49
CA TYR A 206 -13.94 26.22 0.29
C TYR A 206 -13.29 25.36 -0.81
N ILE A 207 -12.89 25.98 -1.92
CA ILE A 207 -12.18 25.29 -3.00
C ILE A 207 -10.83 24.74 -2.50
N LEU A 208 -10.09 25.52 -1.71
CA LEU A 208 -8.81 25.08 -1.16
C LEU A 208 -8.97 23.96 -0.13
N CYS A 209 -9.99 24.02 0.74
CA CYS A 209 -10.36 22.93 1.64
C CYS A 209 -10.71 21.65 0.88
N ALA A 210 -11.50 21.75 -0.19
CA ALA A 210 -11.84 20.62 -1.04
C ALA A 210 -10.58 20.03 -1.69
N SER A 211 -9.66 20.88 -2.17
CA SER A 211 -8.38 20.45 -2.72
C SER A 211 -7.56 19.65 -1.70
N VAL A 212 -7.40 20.17 -0.48
CA VAL A 212 -6.67 19.46 0.60
C VAL A 212 -7.33 18.13 0.93
N PHE A 213 -8.66 18.09 1.00
CA PHE A 213 -9.42 16.86 1.25
C PHE A 213 -9.18 15.80 0.17
N PHE A 214 -9.30 16.17 -1.11
CA PHE A 214 -9.07 15.23 -2.21
C PHE A 214 -7.61 14.79 -2.31
N SER A 215 -6.65 15.66 -1.97
CA SER A 215 -5.23 15.29 -1.86
C SER A 215 -5.00 14.25 -0.76
N LEU A 216 -5.58 14.44 0.44
CA LEU A 216 -5.52 13.45 1.52
C LEU A 216 -6.18 12.12 1.14
N LEU A 217 -7.32 12.18 0.46
CA LEU A 217 -8.02 11.00 -0.03
C LEU A 217 -7.17 10.24 -1.07
N SER A 218 -6.50 10.96 -1.96
CA SER A 218 -5.57 10.38 -2.94
C SER A 218 -4.40 9.66 -2.26
N VAL A 219 -3.79 10.26 -1.23
CA VAL A 219 -2.73 9.60 -0.45
C VAL A 219 -3.26 8.36 0.26
N ALA A 220 -4.43 8.43 0.91
CA ALA A 220 -5.06 7.27 1.56
C ALA A 220 -5.35 6.14 0.56
N PHE A 221 -5.80 6.49 -0.64
CA PHE A 221 -6.00 5.54 -1.74
C PHE A 221 -4.70 4.88 -2.19
N SER A 222 -3.62 5.65 -2.29
CA SER A 222 -2.28 5.15 -2.59
C SER A 222 -1.80 4.11 -1.57
N ILE A 223 -1.93 4.38 -0.26
CA ILE A 223 -1.61 3.42 0.81
C ILE A 223 -2.44 2.14 0.71
N SER A 224 -3.74 2.28 0.50
CA SER A 224 -4.66 1.14 0.42
C SER A 224 -4.31 0.25 -0.77
N ASN A 225 -4.06 0.86 -1.93
CA ASN A 225 -3.61 0.15 -3.12
C ASN A 225 -2.26 -0.52 -2.91
N GLN A 226 -1.32 0.16 -2.25
CA GLN A 226 -0.02 -0.44 -1.99
C GLN A 226 -0.14 -1.66 -1.08
N HIS A 227 -0.95 -1.60 -0.02
CA HIS A 227 -1.23 -2.76 0.82
C HIS A 227 -1.87 -3.90 0.03
N ARG A 228 -2.79 -3.60 -0.90
CA ARG A 228 -3.39 -4.59 -1.79
C ARG A 228 -2.37 -5.22 -2.72
N THR A 229 -1.53 -4.43 -3.39
CA THR A 229 -0.46 -4.89 -4.27
C THR A 229 0.54 -5.78 -3.53
N GLN A 230 0.89 -5.42 -2.29
CA GLN A 230 1.76 -6.24 -1.43
C GLN A 230 1.14 -7.59 -1.04
N ARG A 231 -0.20 -7.68 -0.97
CA ARG A 231 -0.88 -8.97 -0.77
C ARG A 231 -0.97 -9.76 -2.06
N PHE A 232 -1.28 -9.11 -3.17
CA PHE A 232 -1.36 -9.74 -4.49
C PHE A 232 -0.01 -10.32 -4.96
N ALA A 233 1.10 -9.67 -4.60
CA ALA A 233 2.45 -10.15 -4.91
C ALA A 233 2.80 -11.49 -4.23
N ARG A 234 1.96 -11.97 -3.30
CA ARG A 234 2.19 -13.14 -2.48
C ARG A 234 1.20 -14.25 -2.84
N SER A 235 1.72 -15.42 -3.18
CA SER A 235 0.91 -16.62 -3.48
C SER A 235 0.31 -17.26 -2.22
N ASP A 236 0.79 -16.92 -1.02
CA ASP A 236 0.33 -17.49 0.25
C ASP A 236 -0.89 -16.76 0.87
N LYS A 237 -1.30 -15.62 0.29
CA LYS A 237 -2.36 -14.76 0.86
C LYS A 237 -3.50 -14.53 -0.12
N LEU A 238 -4.72 -14.75 0.38
CA LEU A 238 -5.96 -14.40 -0.33
C LEU A 238 -5.97 -12.92 -0.74
N ASN A 239 -6.44 -12.69 -1.96
CA ASN A 239 -6.69 -11.36 -2.54
C ASN A 239 -7.79 -10.59 -1.79
N LEU A 240 -7.61 -9.28 -1.66
CA LEU A 240 -8.60 -8.40 -1.03
C LEU A 240 -9.82 -8.20 -1.94
N LEU A 241 -11.02 -8.39 -1.42
CA LEU A 241 -12.25 -8.00 -2.12
C LEU A 241 -12.38 -6.47 -2.19
N VAL A 242 -13.27 -6.00 -3.06
CA VAL A 242 -13.60 -4.57 -3.21
C VAL A 242 -14.10 -3.99 -1.88
N CYS A 243 -15.03 -4.66 -1.19
CA CYS A 243 -15.54 -4.21 0.11
C CYS A 243 -14.44 -4.12 1.17
N GLU A 244 -13.55 -5.11 1.25
CA GLU A 244 -12.41 -5.12 2.18
C GLU A 244 -11.48 -3.93 1.90
N SER A 245 -11.29 -3.59 0.61
CA SER A 245 -10.47 -2.45 0.16
C SER A 245 -11.09 -1.10 0.50
N VAL A 246 -12.43 -0.96 0.42
CA VAL A 246 -13.16 0.27 0.79
C VAL A 246 -13.09 0.51 2.29
N ILE A 247 -13.33 -0.52 3.11
CA ILE A 247 -13.23 -0.39 4.58
C ILE A 247 -11.79 -0.05 4.99
N GLN A 248 -10.81 -0.68 4.35
CA GLN A 248 -9.41 -0.34 4.56
C GLN A 248 -9.11 1.12 4.18
N LEU A 249 -9.66 1.61 3.06
CA LEU A 249 -9.50 3.00 2.64
C LEU A 249 -10.07 3.97 3.70
N LEU A 250 -11.26 3.70 4.23
CA LEU A 250 -11.90 4.53 5.25
C LEU A 250 -11.11 4.57 6.56
N TRP A 251 -10.60 3.41 6.99
CA TRP A 251 -9.66 3.35 8.12
C TRP A 251 -8.44 4.25 7.88
N ARG A 252 -7.75 4.08 6.74
CA ARG A 252 -6.54 4.84 6.43
C ARG A 252 -6.79 6.33 6.30
N PHE A 253 -7.91 6.71 5.70
CA PHE A 253 -8.30 8.10 5.56
C PHE A 253 -8.52 8.75 6.93
N GLY A 254 -9.28 8.10 7.83
CA GLY A 254 -9.56 8.64 9.17
C GLY A 254 -8.30 8.84 10.02
N THR A 255 -7.36 7.88 10.00
CA THR A 255 -6.09 8.02 10.74
C THR A 255 -5.17 9.07 10.11
N LEU A 256 -5.08 9.11 8.77
CA LEU A 256 -4.24 10.07 8.05
C LEU A 256 -4.74 11.50 8.21
N LEU A 257 -6.06 11.73 8.11
CA LEU A 257 -6.66 13.05 8.31
C LEU A 257 -6.41 13.55 9.74
N SER A 258 -6.55 12.69 10.75
CA SER A 258 -6.24 13.06 12.14
C SER A 258 -4.78 13.49 12.30
N ARG A 259 -3.84 12.68 11.77
CA ARG A 259 -2.41 12.97 11.79
C ARG A 259 -2.08 14.29 11.11
N PHE A 260 -2.64 14.52 9.93
CA PHE A 260 -2.48 15.77 9.18
C PHE A 260 -2.91 16.98 10.00
N LEU A 261 -4.11 16.94 10.60
CA LEU A 261 -4.63 18.05 11.41
C LEU A 261 -3.76 18.33 12.63
N VAL A 262 -3.25 17.30 13.32
CA VAL A 262 -2.32 17.46 14.46
C VAL A 262 -1.03 18.16 14.03
N LEU A 263 -0.44 17.73 12.91
CA LEU A 263 0.78 18.33 12.39
C LEU A 263 0.56 19.79 11.97
N VAL A 264 -0.58 20.11 11.34
CA VAL A 264 -0.93 21.50 11.00
C VAL A 264 -1.04 22.38 12.24
N VAL A 265 -1.76 21.92 13.27
CA VAL A 265 -1.90 22.66 14.55
C VAL A 265 -0.55 22.86 15.22
N LEU A 266 0.31 21.84 15.19
CA LEU A 266 1.65 21.94 15.76
C LEU A 266 2.52 22.97 15.02
N CYS A 267 2.49 22.98 13.68
CA CYS A 267 3.16 24.00 12.86
C CYS A 267 2.70 25.41 13.21
N LEU A 268 1.40 25.61 13.45
CA LEU A 268 0.81 26.91 13.80
C LEU A 268 1.16 27.33 15.24
N ALA A 269 1.13 26.40 16.19
CA ALA A 269 1.34 26.70 17.61
C ALA A 269 2.83 26.94 17.95
N ARG A 270 3.76 26.25 17.28
CA ARG A 270 5.18 26.19 17.69
C ARG A 270 6.14 26.18 16.49
N THR A 271 6.31 27.31 15.82
CA THR A 271 7.12 27.44 14.60
C THR A 271 8.62 27.10 14.76
N TYR A 272 9.20 27.19 15.96
CA TYR A 272 10.61 26.83 16.20
C TYR A 272 10.81 25.41 16.76
N TRP A 273 9.86 24.90 17.56
CA TRP A 273 9.97 23.58 18.20
C TRP A 273 9.51 22.42 17.31
N ILE A 274 8.92 22.73 16.15
CA ILE A 274 8.58 21.76 15.10
C ILE A 274 9.79 20.95 14.62
N VAL A 275 10.95 21.58 14.42
CA VAL A 275 12.14 20.87 13.90
C VAL A 275 12.59 19.74 14.82
N PRO A 276 12.85 19.97 16.12
CA PRO A 276 13.22 18.88 17.03
C PRO A 276 12.07 17.87 17.19
N PHE A 277 10.81 18.30 17.21
CA PHE A 277 9.68 17.37 17.28
C PHE A 277 9.64 16.42 16.07
N PHE A 278 9.78 16.93 14.85
CA PHE A 278 9.84 16.12 13.62
C PHE A 278 11.05 15.20 13.62
N ALA A 279 12.21 15.68 14.05
CA ALA A 279 13.41 14.86 14.14
C ALA A 279 13.22 13.69 15.13
N ILE A 280 12.66 13.96 16.31
CA ILE A 280 12.38 12.93 17.32
C ILE A 280 11.37 11.91 16.79
N HIS A 281 10.26 12.36 16.22
CA HIS A 281 9.25 11.46 15.66
C HIS A 281 9.81 10.59 14.53
N TYR A 282 10.63 11.17 13.65
CA TYR A 282 11.30 10.44 12.58
C TYR A 282 12.26 9.38 13.13
N LEU A 283 13.05 9.70 14.16
CA LEU A 283 13.92 8.74 14.83
C LEU A 283 13.12 7.62 15.50
N ILE A 284 12.02 7.95 16.18
CA ILE A 284 11.10 6.96 16.76
C ILE A 284 10.53 6.05 15.66
N SER A 285 10.17 6.61 14.50
CA SER A 285 9.65 5.87 13.35
C SER A 285 10.68 4.88 12.80
N ILE A 286 11.94 5.32 12.63
CA ILE A 286 13.04 4.43 12.23
C ILE A 286 13.26 3.34 13.28
N MET A 287 13.29 3.69 14.57
CA MET A 287 13.49 2.73 15.65
C MET A 287 12.35 1.71 15.70
N HIS A 288 11.10 2.14 15.50
CA HIS A 288 9.93 1.25 15.38
C HIS A 288 10.09 0.26 14.23
N ILE A 289 10.49 0.76 13.06
CA ILE A 289 10.74 -0.08 11.89
C ILE A 289 11.87 -1.07 12.21
N VAL A 290 13.06 -0.62 12.60
CA VAL A 290 14.21 -1.50 12.86
C VAL A 290 13.90 -2.55 13.95
N ALA A 291 13.21 -2.16 15.02
CA ALA A 291 12.92 -3.06 16.14
C ALA A 291 11.81 -4.08 15.83
N LEU A 292 10.71 -3.65 15.20
CA LEU A 292 9.51 -4.48 15.01
C LEU A 292 9.37 -5.03 13.60
N GLN A 293 10.04 -4.42 12.62
CA GLN A 293 10.10 -4.80 11.22
C GLN A 293 11.56 -5.08 10.86
N SER A 294 12.08 -6.28 11.14
CA SER A 294 13.44 -6.63 10.73
C SER A 294 13.52 -6.67 9.19
N VAL A 295 13.79 -5.54 8.55
CA VAL A 295 13.92 -5.40 7.09
C VAL A 295 15.26 -6.01 6.70
N SER A 296 15.44 -7.32 6.84
CA SER A 296 16.58 -7.99 6.23
C SER A 296 16.23 -8.23 4.77
N ILE A 297 16.83 -7.46 3.86
CA ILE A 297 16.86 -7.84 2.46
C ILE A 297 17.64 -9.16 2.42
N GLY A 298 17.18 -10.12 1.61
CA GLY A 298 17.85 -11.42 1.49
C GLY A 298 19.35 -11.29 1.24
N VAL A 299 20.06 -12.41 1.40
CA VAL A 299 21.52 -12.62 1.44
C VAL A 299 22.36 -11.91 0.33
N ASP A 300 21.74 -11.31 -0.68
CA ASP A 300 22.37 -10.67 -1.84
C ASP A 300 22.21 -9.13 -1.92
N GLY A 301 21.55 -8.49 -0.95
CA GLY A 301 21.37 -7.03 -0.94
C GLY A 301 22.59 -6.26 -0.43
N SER A 302 23.05 -5.22 -1.14
CA SER A 302 24.09 -4.35 -0.60
C SER A 302 23.56 -3.57 0.63
N PRO A 303 24.33 -3.43 1.72
CA PRO A 303 23.89 -2.76 2.96
C PRO A 303 23.38 -1.32 2.76
N THR A 304 23.87 -0.65 1.72
CA THR A 304 23.48 0.72 1.36
C THR A 304 22.04 0.83 0.86
N VAL A 305 21.56 -0.17 0.11
CA VAL A 305 20.20 -0.20 -0.45
C VAL A 305 19.18 -0.51 0.64
N GLU A 306 19.53 -1.43 1.54
CA GLU A 306 18.71 -1.75 2.70
C GLU A 306 18.51 -0.52 3.59
N THR A 307 19.61 0.17 3.89
CA THR A 307 19.58 1.41 4.67
C THR A 307 18.74 2.48 3.99
N GLY A 308 18.90 2.68 2.67
CA GLY A 308 18.09 3.64 1.90
C GLY A 308 16.59 3.34 1.96
N LEU A 309 16.19 2.07 1.85
CA LEU A 309 14.78 1.67 1.96
C LEU A 309 14.23 1.83 3.37
N ILE A 310 15.04 1.62 4.41
CA ILE A 310 14.64 1.90 5.80
C ILE A 310 14.39 3.40 5.99
N LEU A 311 15.26 4.27 5.47
CA LEU A 311 15.10 5.72 5.55
C LEU A 311 13.83 6.20 4.85
N ILE A 312 13.57 5.71 3.63
CA ILE A 312 12.33 6.01 2.87
C ILE A 312 11.10 5.54 3.64
N ASN A 313 11.14 4.34 4.22
CA ASN A 313 10.05 3.84 5.05
C ASN A 313 9.83 4.67 6.30
N GLY A 314 10.90 5.19 6.91
CA GLY A 314 10.80 6.14 8.00
C GLY A 314 10.00 7.37 7.57
N CYS A 315 10.21 7.89 6.35
CA CYS A 315 9.49 9.05 5.84
C CYS A 315 8.00 8.75 5.64
N ILE A 316 7.66 7.54 5.20
CA ILE A 316 6.27 7.10 5.05
C ILE A 316 5.62 6.94 6.43
N HIS A 317 6.34 6.28 7.35
CA HIS A 317 5.87 6.00 8.70
C HIS A 317 5.65 7.25 9.54
N PHE A 318 6.37 8.33 9.24
CA PHE A 318 6.18 9.66 9.83
C PHE A 318 4.75 10.20 9.66
N PHE A 319 4.14 9.95 8.49
CA PHE A 319 2.80 10.43 8.14
C PHE A 319 1.71 9.40 8.35
N ALA A 320 2.02 8.13 8.13
CA ALA A 320 1.05 7.06 8.29
C ALA A 320 1.76 5.75 8.67
N PRO A 321 1.33 5.06 9.74
CA PRO A 321 1.92 3.79 10.13
C PRO A 321 1.78 2.75 9.01
N PHE A 322 2.90 2.50 8.32
CA PHE A 322 2.96 1.57 7.21
C PHE A 322 3.93 0.43 7.53
N ASN A 323 3.47 -0.80 7.25
CA ASN A 323 4.26 -2.00 7.48
C ASN A 323 4.72 -2.56 6.12
N MET A 324 6.00 -2.40 5.79
CA MET A 324 6.60 -3.01 4.59
C MET A 324 7.04 -4.45 4.81
N ALA A 325 7.42 -4.80 6.04
CA ALA A 325 7.89 -6.14 6.39
C ALA A 325 6.76 -7.06 6.87
N GLU A 326 6.94 -8.36 6.65
CA GLU A 326 6.04 -9.39 7.15
C GLU A 326 6.15 -9.57 8.67
N GLY A 327 5.07 -10.00 9.32
CA GLY A 327 5.06 -10.31 10.75
C GLY A 327 3.73 -9.98 11.44
N GLN A 328 3.72 -10.13 12.76
CA GLN A 328 2.54 -9.87 13.58
C GLN A 328 2.17 -8.38 13.52
N THR A 329 1.06 -8.07 12.87
CA THR A 329 0.62 -6.69 12.62
C THR A 329 0.03 -6.02 13.86
N ARG A 330 -0.44 -6.81 14.84
CA ARG A 330 -1.14 -6.30 16.04
C ARG A 330 -0.27 -5.35 16.86
N TRP A 331 0.88 -5.83 17.33
CA TRP A 331 1.80 -5.02 18.15
C TRP A 331 2.41 -3.86 17.36
N ARG A 332 2.70 -4.07 16.07
CA ARG A 332 3.22 -3.01 15.18
C ARG A 332 2.27 -1.82 15.08
N TYR A 333 0.99 -2.08 14.79
CA TYR A 333 0.00 -1.02 14.72
C TYR A 333 -0.32 -0.44 16.10
N ALA A 334 -0.40 -1.26 17.15
CA ALA A 334 -0.66 -0.77 18.50
C ALA A 334 0.43 0.21 18.97
N THR A 335 1.71 -0.11 18.78
CA THR A 335 2.81 0.79 19.15
C THR A 335 2.82 2.05 18.29
N ALA A 336 2.67 1.93 16.97
CA ALA A 336 2.74 3.09 16.07
C ALA A 336 1.58 4.07 16.31
N TYR A 337 0.33 3.58 16.33
CA TYR A 337 -0.82 4.43 16.63
C TYR A 337 -0.83 4.93 18.07
N GLY A 338 -0.27 4.16 19.01
CA GLY A 338 -0.08 4.62 20.39
C GLY A 338 0.80 5.87 20.46
N ILE A 339 1.92 5.88 19.73
CA ILE A 339 2.80 7.06 19.61
C ILE A 339 2.03 8.25 19.01
N GLU A 340 1.30 8.04 17.92
CA GLU A 340 0.52 9.10 17.27
C GLU A 340 -0.58 9.69 18.18
N VAL A 341 -1.28 8.84 18.95
CA VAL A 341 -2.30 9.27 19.91
C VAL A 341 -1.67 10.08 21.05
N ILE A 342 -0.51 9.65 21.57
CA ILE A 342 0.22 10.38 22.60
C ILE A 342 0.64 11.77 22.06
N GLU A 343 1.19 11.83 20.85
CA GLU A 343 1.57 13.09 20.21
C GLU A 343 0.37 14.00 19.96
N ALA A 344 -0.77 13.44 19.54
CA ALA A 344 -2.01 14.19 19.38
C ALA A 344 -2.50 14.76 20.72
N ALA A 345 -2.46 13.98 21.81
CA ALA A 345 -2.84 14.41 23.15
C ALA A 345 -1.91 15.51 23.69
N ILE A 346 -0.59 15.38 23.48
CA ILE A 346 0.39 16.41 23.83
C ILE A 346 0.12 17.70 23.05
N THR A 347 -0.14 17.59 21.74
CA THR A 347 -0.46 18.74 20.89
C THR A 347 -1.76 19.42 21.33
N PHE A 348 -2.78 18.64 21.67
CA PHE A 348 -4.04 19.15 22.22
C PHE A 348 -3.80 19.93 23.51
N TYR A 349 -3.04 19.36 24.44
CA TYR A 349 -2.70 20.00 25.72
C TYR A 349 -1.95 21.32 25.50
N ILE A 350 -0.88 21.32 24.69
CA ILE A 350 -0.09 22.53 24.38
C ILE A 350 -0.96 23.62 23.75
N ALA A 351 -1.79 23.27 22.77
CA ALA A 351 -2.65 24.23 22.08
C ALA A 351 -3.74 24.84 22.96
N MET A 352 -4.23 24.11 23.97
CA MET A 352 -5.22 24.61 24.94
C MET A 352 -4.59 25.38 26.09
N SER A 353 -3.46 24.93 26.62
CA SER A 353 -2.78 25.57 27.76
C SER A 353 -2.06 26.86 27.38
N ASP A 354 -1.70 27.02 26.11
CA ASP A 354 -1.04 28.23 25.65
C ASP A 354 -2.04 29.33 25.27
N ASN A 355 -2.16 30.32 26.16
CA ASN A 355 -2.99 31.51 25.95
C ASN A 355 -2.45 32.44 24.84
N SER A 356 -1.17 32.30 24.45
CA SER A 356 -0.61 33.07 23.33
C SER A 356 -1.03 32.51 21.96
N PHE A 357 -1.51 31.26 21.90
CA PHE A 357 -2.04 30.65 20.69
C PHE A 357 -3.53 30.94 20.51
N THR A 358 -3.83 32.04 19.83
CA THR A 358 -5.19 32.56 19.57
C THR A 358 -5.81 32.10 18.23
N PHE A 359 -5.58 30.84 17.82
CA PHE A 359 -6.13 30.33 16.54
C PHE A 359 -7.66 30.29 16.59
N PRO A 360 -8.35 31.01 15.68
CA PRO A 360 -9.81 30.94 15.63
C PRO A 360 -10.19 29.51 15.27
N TYR A 361 -11.10 28.92 16.04
CA TYR A 361 -11.54 27.53 15.88
C TYR A 361 -10.53 26.43 16.29
N LYS A 362 -9.55 26.74 17.17
CA LYS A 362 -8.55 25.75 17.60
C LYS A 362 -9.16 24.51 18.25
N PHE A 363 -10.24 24.69 19.01
CA PHE A 363 -10.93 23.60 19.67
C PHE A 363 -11.61 22.69 18.64
N GLU A 364 -12.32 23.26 17.68
CA GLU A 364 -13.03 22.56 16.61
C GLU A 364 -12.06 21.77 15.72
N PHE A 365 -10.90 22.35 15.40
CA PHE A 365 -9.86 21.67 14.61
C PHE A 365 -9.29 20.43 15.33
N LEU A 366 -9.06 20.55 16.64
CA LEU A 366 -8.57 19.45 17.48
C LEU A 366 -9.65 18.39 17.74
N CYS A 367 -10.91 18.80 17.93
CA CYS A 367 -12.05 17.89 18.00
C CYS A 367 -12.23 17.12 16.69
N LEU A 368 -12.10 17.79 15.54
CA LEU A 368 -12.15 17.13 14.24
C LEU A 368 -11.05 16.08 14.11
N SER A 369 -9.83 16.38 14.57
CA SER A 369 -8.73 15.42 14.62
C SER A 369 -9.06 14.21 15.51
N ALA A 370 -9.61 14.44 16.71
CA ALA A 370 -9.99 13.37 17.65
C ALA A 370 -11.13 12.49 17.13
N ILE A 371 -12.15 13.09 16.50
CA ILE A 371 -13.26 12.36 15.87
C ILE A 371 -12.75 11.55 14.69
N SER A 372 -11.86 12.13 13.87
CA SER A 372 -11.29 11.45 12.70
C SER A 372 -10.50 10.20 13.07
N ILE A 373 -9.66 10.25 14.13
CA ILE A 373 -8.92 9.06 14.57
C ILE A 373 -9.85 8.01 15.19
N ALA A 374 -10.88 8.43 15.92
CA ALA A 374 -11.87 7.51 16.48
C ALA A 374 -12.64 6.76 15.36
N ILE A 375 -13.07 7.47 14.32
CA ILE A 375 -13.67 6.88 13.12
C ILE A 375 -12.67 5.94 12.43
N GLY A 376 -11.41 6.34 12.29
CA GLY A 376 -10.34 5.51 11.74
C GLY A 376 -10.18 4.19 12.49
N PHE A 377 -10.14 4.22 13.82
CA PHE A 377 -10.05 3.02 14.65
C PHE A 377 -11.32 2.17 14.61
N ALA A 378 -12.51 2.77 14.54
CA ALA A 378 -13.75 2.02 14.36
C ALA A 378 -13.70 1.19 13.07
N PHE A 379 -13.31 1.79 11.95
CA PHE A 379 -13.12 1.06 10.69
C PHE A 379 -11.98 0.04 10.75
N MET A 380 -10.88 0.32 11.47
CA MET A 380 -9.82 -0.66 11.72
C MET A 380 -10.34 -1.90 12.44
N ILE A 381 -11.12 -1.69 13.50
CA ILE A 381 -11.71 -2.78 14.30
C ILE A 381 -12.68 -3.58 13.42
N ILE A 382 -13.56 -2.91 12.68
CA ILE A 382 -14.48 -3.57 11.73
C ILE A 382 -13.72 -4.38 10.69
N TYR A 383 -12.64 -3.82 10.12
CA TYR A 383 -11.77 -4.51 9.17
C TYR A 383 -11.17 -5.78 9.76
N TYR A 384 -10.57 -5.71 10.95
CA TYR A 384 -9.95 -6.88 11.57
C TYR A 384 -10.96 -7.88 12.16
N ALA A 385 -12.12 -7.41 12.60
CA ALA A 385 -13.16 -8.23 13.24
C ALA A 385 -14.05 -8.96 12.23
N ILE A 386 -14.36 -8.38 11.07
CA ILE A 386 -15.35 -8.95 10.15
C ILE A 386 -14.71 -9.26 8.80
N PHE A 387 -13.95 -8.30 8.25
CA PHE A 387 -13.52 -8.31 6.85
C PHE A 387 -12.09 -8.77 6.63
N HIS A 388 -11.39 -9.26 7.66
CA HIS A 388 -10.02 -9.69 7.49
C HIS A 388 -9.96 -11.00 6.68
N PRO A 389 -9.15 -11.09 5.60
CA PRO A 389 -9.14 -12.25 4.71
C PRO A 389 -8.85 -13.59 5.42
N THR A 390 -8.12 -13.58 6.54
CA THR A 390 -7.89 -14.78 7.35
C THR A 390 -9.18 -15.35 7.95
N LYS A 391 -10.17 -14.50 8.28
CA LYS A 391 -11.49 -14.97 8.74
C LYS A 391 -12.28 -15.61 7.61
N ARG A 392 -12.15 -15.10 6.38
CA ARG A 392 -12.72 -15.75 5.19
C ARG A 392 -12.09 -17.10 4.93
N LYS A 393 -10.75 -17.22 5.01
CA LYS A 393 -10.05 -18.52 4.91
C LYS A 393 -10.58 -19.53 5.93
N TYR A 394 -10.78 -19.09 7.17
CA TYR A 394 -11.32 -19.92 8.25
C TYR A 394 -12.79 -20.31 8.04
N ARG A 395 -13.65 -19.40 7.58
CA ARG A 395 -15.05 -19.73 7.23
C ARG A 395 -15.14 -20.70 6.06
N ALA A 396 -14.29 -20.52 5.05
CA ALA A 396 -14.24 -21.44 3.91
C ALA A 396 -13.74 -22.84 4.32
N SER A 397 -12.79 -22.94 5.26
CA SER A 397 -12.37 -24.24 5.79
C SER A 397 -13.43 -24.92 6.66
N LEU A 398 -14.23 -24.14 7.41
CA LEU A 398 -15.35 -24.67 8.20
C LEU A 398 -16.46 -25.21 7.29
N GLY A 399 -16.86 -24.45 6.26
CA GLY A 399 -17.88 -24.91 5.31
C GLY A 399 -17.47 -26.17 4.55
N LYS A 400 -16.19 -26.28 4.16
CA LYS A 400 -15.67 -27.53 3.56
C LYS A 400 -15.70 -28.70 4.53
N SER A 401 -15.47 -28.47 5.82
CA SER A 401 -15.56 -29.52 6.86
C SER A 401 -16.99 -30.01 7.03
N GLU A 402 -17.96 -29.10 7.07
CA GLU A 402 -19.39 -29.41 7.19
C GLU A 402 -19.90 -30.20 5.97
N GLU A 403 -19.51 -29.81 4.74
CA GLU A 403 -19.85 -30.55 3.52
C GLU A 403 -19.23 -31.97 3.50
N THR A 404 -17.98 -32.14 3.95
CA THR A 404 -17.39 -33.48 4.08
C THR A 404 -18.06 -34.34 5.13
N ASP A 405 -18.48 -33.76 6.26
CA ASP A 405 -19.16 -34.49 7.32
C ASP A 405 -20.58 -34.91 6.87
N GLU A 406 -21.27 -34.06 6.11
CA GLU A 406 -22.60 -34.36 5.55
C GLU A 406 -22.53 -35.42 4.44
N ALA A 407 -21.53 -35.33 3.54
CA ALA A 407 -21.29 -36.34 2.51
C ALA A 407 -20.86 -37.70 3.09
N THR A 408 -20.21 -37.71 4.25
CA THR A 408 -19.84 -38.96 4.95
C THR A 408 -21.07 -39.62 5.57
N LYS A 409 -21.97 -38.84 6.20
CA LYS A 409 -23.24 -39.34 6.74
C LYS A 409 -24.15 -39.93 5.67
N LEU A 410 -24.28 -39.26 4.53
CA LEU A 410 -25.10 -39.76 3.41
C LEU A 410 -24.60 -41.13 2.89
N LYS A 411 -23.28 -41.35 2.86
CA LYS A 411 -22.70 -42.65 2.49
C LYS A 411 -22.89 -43.73 3.55
N GLU A 412 -22.91 -43.36 4.82
CA GLU A 412 -23.21 -44.30 5.91
C GLU A 412 -24.68 -44.72 5.91
N ASP A 413 -25.60 -43.79 5.58
CA ASP A 413 -27.02 -44.07 5.44
C ASP A 413 -27.31 -44.91 4.19
N GLU A 414 -26.68 -44.62 3.05
CA GLU A 414 -26.78 -45.41 1.81
C GLU A 414 -26.24 -46.84 2.01
N ASN A 415 -25.10 -47.00 2.71
CA ASN A 415 -24.57 -48.32 3.06
C ASN A 415 -25.46 -49.08 4.07
N ARG A 416 -26.24 -48.38 4.90
CA ARG A 416 -27.20 -49.02 5.80
C ARG A 416 -28.42 -49.52 5.04
N GLU A 417 -28.95 -48.74 4.10
CA GLU A 417 -30.06 -49.17 3.25
C GLU A 417 -29.68 -50.38 2.40
N THR A 418 -28.49 -50.38 1.76
CA THR A 418 -28.03 -51.55 0.98
C THR A 418 -27.82 -52.80 1.83
N ASN A 419 -27.37 -52.66 3.09
CA ASN A 419 -27.25 -53.81 3.98
C ASN A 419 -28.60 -54.33 4.46
N ILE A 420 -29.64 -53.49 4.54
CA ILE A 420 -30.99 -53.92 4.90
C ILE A 420 -31.64 -54.67 3.72
N ASP A 421 -31.45 -54.17 2.50
CA ASP A 421 -31.93 -54.82 1.27
C ASP A 421 -31.24 -56.18 1.03
N GLU A 422 -29.93 -56.29 1.30
CA GLU A 422 -29.22 -57.59 1.23
C GLU A 422 -29.69 -58.59 2.30
N ILE A 423 -30.17 -58.13 3.46
CA ILE A 423 -30.69 -59.01 4.53
C ILE A 423 -32.12 -59.48 4.21
N GLU A 424 -32.95 -58.64 3.59
CA GLU A 424 -34.29 -59.06 3.14
C GLU A 424 -34.25 -60.08 1.99
N ASP A 425 -33.24 -60.04 1.11
CA ASP A 425 -33.09 -61.02 0.03
C ASP A 425 -32.64 -62.42 0.53
N ILE A 426 -31.92 -62.51 1.66
CA ILE A 426 -31.41 -63.78 2.20
C ILE A 426 -32.52 -64.61 2.88
N ASP A 427 -33.57 -63.99 3.42
CA ASP A 427 -34.67 -64.70 4.09
C ASP A 427 -35.74 -65.27 3.11
N SER A 428 -35.49 -65.21 1.80
CA SER A 428 -36.44 -65.64 0.77
C SER A 428 -36.09 -66.94 0.02
N GLU A 429 -35.01 -67.65 0.38
CA GLU A 429 -34.69 -68.95 -0.23
C GLU A 429 -35.50 -70.12 0.37
N PRO A 430 -36.27 -70.88 -0.43
CA PRO A 430 -36.97 -72.08 0.05
C PRO A 430 -36.04 -73.29 0.12
N LEU A 431 -35.99 -73.91 1.31
CA LEU A 431 -35.32 -75.19 1.57
C LEU A 431 -35.90 -76.31 0.68
N GLU A 432 -35.19 -76.69 -0.38
CA GLU A 432 -35.45 -77.93 -1.11
C GLU A 432 -34.18 -78.77 -1.31
N ASN A 433 -34.25 -80.00 -0.80
CA ASN A 433 -33.54 -81.21 -1.22
C ASN A 433 -32.03 -81.38 -0.88
N GLN A 434 -31.77 -82.11 0.22
CA GLN A 434 -30.65 -83.04 0.31
C GLN A 434 -31.15 -84.48 0.53
N GLN A 435 -31.19 -85.26 -0.55
CA GLN A 435 -31.13 -86.72 -0.54
C GLN A 435 -30.14 -87.19 -1.62
N LYS A 436 -28.90 -87.47 -1.23
CA LYS A 436 -28.16 -88.73 -1.46
C LYS A 436 -26.69 -88.60 -1.10
#